data_AF-A0A1I1UQT4-F1
#
_entry.id   AF-A0A1I1UQT4-F1
#
_cell.length_a   1.000
_cell.length_b   1.000
_cell.length_c   1.000
_cell.angle_alpha   90.00
_cell.angle_beta   90.00
_cell.angle_gamma   90.00
#
_symmetry.space_group_name_H-M   'P 1'
#
loop_
_entity.id
_entity.type
_entity.pdbx_description
1 polymer ?
#
loop_
_entity_poly.entity_id
_entity_poly.type
_entity_poly.pdbx_seq_one_letter_code
_entity_poly.pdbx_strand_id
1 'polypeptide(L)'
;MPKSMLNRAAPVLMFLLIETGLSACGRPTTVDVSLHGVNYSEEPFSYSVKDPTLADQRGAGGELIDPFAAGGTTCCATLPKTWRPGIKLQVNTTHWLEKRPDGELPEIKGTHLVEVPRYPDGKPGELWVLRAADGGISVVSSDFQPDHLNWPGTVKGWPVPSLKYRRERWKIILNHELTGIYGALSLLYELETDPKGRARVAWEFAEEHERESIKGFSGPDDPKYLVFLRKDYNEYFENSRNRVRQVMEEQP
;
A
#
# COMPACT_ATOMS: atom_id res chain seq x y z
N MET A 1 99.83 -28.18 0.86
CA MET A 1 99.78 -27.78 2.28
C MET A 1 100.32 -26.35 2.38
N PRO A 2 99.85 -25.45 3.26
CA PRO A 2 98.50 -25.23 3.83
C PRO A 2 98.04 -23.73 3.74
N LYS A 3 96.77 -23.45 4.10
CA LYS A 3 96.21 -22.19 4.65
C LYS A 3 96.24 -20.92 3.76
N SER A 4 95.34 -19.94 3.85
CA SER A 4 93.98 -19.77 4.36
C SER A 4 93.61 -18.31 4.03
N MET A 5 92.36 -18.06 3.66
CA MET A 5 91.51 -16.89 4.01
C MET A 5 92.13 -15.46 3.96
N LEU A 6 91.49 -14.51 3.25
CA LEU A 6 90.34 -13.73 3.76
C LEU A 6 89.98 -12.52 2.84
N ASN A 7 88.70 -12.47 2.46
CA ASN A 7 87.78 -11.32 2.22
C ASN A 7 88.19 -10.01 1.52
N ARG A 8 87.33 -9.61 0.56
CA ARG A 8 86.38 -8.45 0.55
C ARG A 8 86.06 -8.13 -0.93
N ALA A 9 84.86 -7.79 -1.41
CA ALA A 9 83.53 -7.55 -0.87
C ALA A 9 82.54 -7.46 -2.07
N ALA A 10 81.31 -8.00 -1.90
CA ALA A 10 80.00 -7.59 -2.46
C ALA A 10 79.80 -7.36 -4.00
N PRO A 11 78.57 -7.40 -4.57
CA PRO A 11 77.26 -7.42 -3.91
C PRO A 11 76.23 -8.46 -4.37
N VAL A 12 75.35 -8.73 -3.40
CA VAL A 12 73.93 -9.12 -3.43
C VAL A 12 73.17 -8.75 -4.71
N LEU A 13 72.51 -9.72 -5.33
CA LEU A 13 71.34 -9.50 -6.17
C LEU A 13 70.24 -10.50 -5.80
N MET A 14 69.43 -10.11 -4.83
CA MET A 14 68.26 -10.83 -4.35
C MET A 14 67.07 -10.43 -5.23
N PHE A 15 66.69 -11.29 -6.18
CA PHE A 15 65.46 -11.15 -6.95
C PHE A 15 64.26 -11.49 -6.03
N LEU A 16 63.72 -10.47 -5.37
CA LEU A 16 62.39 -10.51 -4.79
C LEU A 16 61.36 -10.40 -5.93
N LEU A 17 60.84 -11.56 -6.35
CA LEU A 17 59.60 -11.66 -7.12
C LEU A 17 58.46 -11.20 -6.21
N ILE A 18 58.13 -9.91 -6.32
CA ILE A 18 56.91 -9.34 -5.74
C ILE A 18 55.76 -9.85 -6.61
N GLU A 19 55.09 -10.91 -6.14
CA GLU A 19 53.76 -11.27 -6.61
C GLU A 19 52.81 -10.12 -6.25
N THR A 20 52.62 -9.19 -7.19
CA THR A 20 51.51 -8.26 -7.14
C THR A 20 50.23 -9.07 -7.34
N GLY A 21 49.65 -9.52 -6.22
CA GLY A 21 48.31 -10.08 -6.20
C GLY A 21 47.36 -9.12 -6.89
N LEU A 22 46.79 -9.57 -8.00
CA LEU A 22 45.61 -8.98 -8.62
C LEU A 22 44.45 -9.13 -7.63
N SER A 23 44.34 -8.21 -6.68
CA SER A 23 43.08 -7.92 -6.01
C SER A 23 42.17 -7.25 -7.03
N ALA A 24 41.64 -8.05 -7.96
CA ALA A 24 40.49 -7.68 -8.76
C ALA A 24 39.32 -7.53 -7.78
N CYS A 25 39.11 -6.32 -7.26
CA CYS A 25 37.86 -5.92 -6.65
C CYS A 25 36.77 -6.03 -7.74
N GLY A 26 36.16 -7.22 -7.84
CA GLY A 26 35.04 -7.45 -8.75
C GLY A 26 33.92 -6.47 -8.41
N ARG A 27 33.49 -5.69 -9.40
CA ARG A 27 32.31 -4.84 -9.24
C ARG A 27 31.12 -5.72 -8.83
N PRO A 28 30.25 -5.27 -7.90
CA PRO A 28 29.06 -6.03 -7.54
C PRO A 28 28.27 -6.39 -8.80
N THR A 29 27.93 -7.67 -8.96
CA THR A 29 27.19 -8.20 -10.12
C THR A 29 25.68 -8.03 -9.99
N THR A 30 25.23 -7.64 -8.80
CA THR A 30 23.84 -7.36 -8.45
C THR A 30 23.63 -5.90 -8.05
N VAL A 31 22.37 -5.48 -8.03
CA VAL A 31 21.91 -4.18 -7.57
C VAL A 31 20.61 -4.35 -6.82
N ASP A 32 20.42 -3.55 -5.77
CA ASP A 32 19.17 -3.48 -5.04
C ASP A 32 18.24 -2.50 -5.75
N VAL A 33 17.00 -2.94 -5.99
CA VAL A 33 15.97 -2.18 -6.68
C VAL A 33 14.76 -1.98 -5.78
N SER A 34 14.07 -0.87 -5.98
CA SER A 34 12.78 -0.59 -5.36
C SER A 34 11.77 -1.68 -5.68
N LEU A 35 10.83 -1.90 -4.75
CA LEU A 35 9.79 -2.91 -4.86
C LEU A 35 8.42 -2.24 -4.86
N HIS A 36 7.56 -2.65 -5.79
CA HIS A 36 6.22 -2.11 -6.01
C HIS A 36 5.22 -3.26 -6.19
N GLY A 37 3.96 -3.01 -5.84
CA GLY A 37 2.87 -3.97 -5.97
C GLY A 37 1.73 -3.40 -6.79
N VAL A 38 1.15 -4.19 -7.70
CA VAL A 38 -0.02 -3.80 -8.48
C VAL A 38 -1.06 -4.92 -8.43
N ASN A 39 -2.29 -4.55 -8.08
CA ASN A 39 -3.39 -5.48 -7.92
C ASN A 39 -4.45 -5.26 -8.99
N TYR A 40 -4.63 -6.22 -9.89
CA TYR A 40 -5.70 -6.20 -10.90
C TYR A 40 -6.93 -7.00 -10.48
N SER A 41 -7.00 -7.45 -9.21
CA SER A 41 -8.03 -8.34 -8.71
C SER A 41 -8.96 -7.68 -7.68
N GLU A 42 -10.03 -8.40 -7.30
CA GLU A 42 -11.03 -7.96 -6.32
C GLU A 42 -10.59 -8.15 -4.86
N GLU A 43 -9.50 -8.87 -4.60
CA GLU A 43 -9.07 -9.18 -3.22
C GLU A 43 -7.76 -8.45 -2.91
N PRO A 44 -7.64 -7.85 -1.71
CA PRO A 44 -6.38 -7.25 -1.31
C PRO A 44 -5.31 -8.33 -1.17
N PHE A 45 -4.05 -7.98 -1.44
CA PHE A 45 -2.94 -8.89 -1.24
C PHE A 45 -1.71 -8.20 -0.67
N SER A 46 -0.95 -8.91 0.15
CA SER A 46 0.41 -8.56 0.50
C SER A 46 1.39 -9.56 -0.09
N TYR A 47 2.66 -9.16 -0.18
CA TYR A 47 3.67 -9.99 -0.80
C TYR A 47 5.05 -9.79 -0.19
N SER A 48 5.95 -10.74 -0.46
CA SER A 48 7.38 -10.61 -0.23
C SER A 48 8.14 -11.28 -1.36
N VAL A 49 9.34 -10.79 -1.65
CA VAL A 49 10.17 -11.30 -2.75
C VAL A 49 11.53 -11.73 -2.22
N LYS A 50 12.02 -12.90 -2.64
CA LYS A 50 13.39 -13.34 -2.34
C LYS A 50 14.01 -14.11 -3.49
N ASP A 51 15.34 -14.19 -3.45
CA ASP A 51 16.08 -15.16 -4.24
C ASP A 51 15.75 -16.58 -3.73
N PRO A 52 15.23 -17.48 -4.58
CA PRO A 52 14.86 -18.84 -4.17
C PRO A 52 16.06 -19.68 -3.69
N THR A 53 17.28 -19.32 -4.04
CA THR A 53 18.51 -20.00 -3.59
C THR A 53 18.91 -19.63 -2.17
N LEU A 54 18.39 -18.54 -1.64
CA LEU A 54 18.66 -18.02 -0.29
C LEU A 54 17.53 -18.42 0.66
N ALA A 55 17.34 -19.73 0.86
CA ALA A 55 16.20 -20.27 1.60
C ALA A 55 16.06 -19.69 3.02
N ASP A 56 17.18 -19.51 3.72
CA ASP A 56 17.25 -19.06 5.12
C ASP A 56 17.13 -17.54 5.30
N GLN A 57 17.13 -16.76 4.21
CA GLN A 57 17.00 -15.31 4.28
C GLN A 57 15.54 -14.88 4.17
N ARG A 58 15.20 -13.85 4.97
CA ARG A 58 13.91 -13.16 4.84
C ARG A 58 13.88 -12.40 3.52
N GLY A 59 12.78 -12.49 2.80
CA GLY A 59 12.57 -11.71 1.59
C GLY A 59 12.29 -10.24 1.88
N ALA A 60 12.42 -9.43 0.84
CA ALA A 60 11.99 -8.04 0.82
C ALA A 60 10.47 -7.99 0.96
N GLY A 61 9.97 -7.26 1.96
CA GLY A 61 8.55 -7.09 2.20
C GLY A 61 7.92 -6.07 1.25
N GLY A 62 6.79 -6.43 0.67
CA GLY A 62 5.91 -5.52 -0.05
C GLY A 62 4.82 -4.91 0.84
N GLU A 63 4.07 -3.97 0.27
CA GLU A 63 2.89 -3.38 0.89
C GLU A 63 1.68 -4.31 0.86
N LEU A 64 0.65 -3.96 1.63
CA LEU A 64 -0.72 -4.43 1.41
C LEU A 64 -1.33 -3.60 0.27
N ILE A 65 -1.72 -4.26 -0.81
CA ILE A 65 -2.28 -3.60 -2.00
C ILE A 65 -3.78 -3.87 -2.05
N ASP A 66 -4.57 -2.80 -2.00
CA ASP A 66 -6.02 -2.84 -2.11
C ASP A 66 -6.48 -3.39 -3.48
N PRO A 67 -7.74 -3.86 -3.61
CA PRO A 67 -8.30 -4.27 -4.89
C PRO A 67 -8.20 -3.14 -5.92
N PHE A 68 -7.78 -3.49 -7.14
CA PHE A 68 -7.64 -2.54 -8.24
C PHE A 68 -6.74 -1.32 -7.92
N ALA A 69 -5.69 -1.51 -7.13
CA ALA A 69 -4.77 -0.45 -6.72
C ALA A 69 -3.30 -0.79 -7.03
N ALA A 70 -2.43 0.20 -6.84
CA ALA A 70 -0.98 0.03 -6.84
C ALA A 70 -0.39 0.62 -5.56
N GLY A 71 0.64 -0.03 -5.05
CA GLY A 71 1.39 0.41 -3.87
C GLY A 71 2.36 1.53 -4.19
N GLY A 72 2.97 2.08 -3.14
CA GLY A 72 4.09 2.98 -3.25
C GLY A 72 5.39 2.24 -3.54
N THR A 73 6.47 2.75 -2.97
CA THR A 73 7.83 2.25 -3.14
C THR A 73 8.32 1.65 -1.82
N THR A 74 8.68 0.37 -1.81
CA THR A 74 9.37 -0.26 -0.67
C THR A 74 10.78 -0.72 -1.03
N CYS A 75 11.57 -1.04 -0.01
CA CYS A 75 12.93 -1.52 -0.14
C CYS A 75 13.05 -2.99 0.28
N CYS A 76 13.94 -3.78 -0.31
CA CYS A 76 14.47 -3.68 -1.66
C CYS A 76 14.67 -5.12 -2.14
N ALA A 77 14.48 -5.40 -3.42
CA ALA A 77 14.81 -6.70 -4.00
C ALA A 77 16.17 -6.62 -4.70
N THR A 78 16.95 -7.70 -4.66
CA THR A 78 18.25 -7.76 -5.34
C THR A 78 18.11 -8.42 -6.70
N LEU A 79 18.59 -7.76 -7.75
CA LEU A 79 18.59 -8.27 -9.13
C LEU A 79 20.00 -8.28 -9.74
N PRO A 80 20.29 -9.19 -10.69
CA PRO A 80 21.51 -9.10 -11.51
C PRO A 80 21.55 -7.81 -12.34
N LYS A 81 22.73 -7.19 -12.46
CA LYS A 81 22.90 -6.00 -13.33
C LYS A 81 22.69 -6.30 -14.81
N THR A 82 22.99 -7.53 -15.23
CA THR A 82 22.83 -8.00 -16.60
C THR A 82 21.79 -9.10 -16.62
N TRP A 83 20.74 -8.89 -17.41
CA TRP A 83 19.71 -9.90 -17.60
C TRP A 83 20.28 -11.14 -18.31
N ARG A 84 19.82 -12.32 -17.89
CA ARG A 84 20.02 -13.60 -18.57
C ARG A 84 18.73 -14.44 -18.47
N PRO A 85 18.47 -15.35 -19.41
CA PRO A 85 17.34 -16.27 -19.30
C PRO A 85 17.37 -17.07 -17.98
N GLY A 86 16.19 -17.33 -17.40
CA GLY A 86 16.05 -18.16 -16.20
C GLY A 86 16.31 -17.46 -14.86
N ILE A 87 16.37 -16.13 -14.80
CA ILE A 87 16.34 -15.41 -13.52
C ILE A 87 14.97 -15.65 -12.87
N LYS A 88 14.96 -16.29 -11.70
CA LYS A 88 13.73 -16.59 -10.96
C LYS A 88 13.72 -15.90 -9.61
N LEU A 89 12.53 -15.47 -9.21
CA LEU A 89 12.26 -14.94 -7.88
C LEU A 89 11.18 -15.79 -7.21
N GLN A 90 11.30 -16.00 -5.91
CA GLN A 90 10.22 -16.53 -5.10
C GLN A 90 9.39 -15.37 -4.57
N VAL A 91 8.12 -15.32 -4.93
CA VAL A 91 7.13 -14.37 -4.41
C VAL A 91 6.21 -15.12 -3.46
N ASN A 92 6.22 -14.75 -2.18
CA ASN A 92 5.23 -15.24 -1.23
C ASN A 92 4.11 -14.21 -1.13
N THR A 93 2.87 -14.64 -1.22
CA THR A 93 1.69 -13.76 -1.17
C THR A 93 0.74 -14.19 -0.07
N THR A 94 0.05 -13.23 0.53
CA THR A 94 -1.13 -13.47 1.35
C THR A 94 -2.28 -12.65 0.76
N HIS A 95 -3.45 -13.26 0.59
CA HIS A 95 -4.69 -12.54 0.35
C HIS A 95 -5.76 -13.01 1.35
N TRP A 96 -6.83 -12.26 1.49
CA TRP A 96 -7.86 -12.51 2.49
C TRP A 96 -9.21 -12.69 1.82
N LEU A 97 -9.96 -13.69 2.29
CA LEU A 97 -11.35 -13.88 1.93
C LEU A 97 -12.25 -12.97 2.78
N GLU A 98 -13.54 -12.94 2.46
CA GLU A 98 -14.52 -12.24 3.28
C GLU A 98 -14.48 -12.71 4.74
N LYS A 99 -14.60 -11.74 5.66
CA LYS A 99 -14.66 -12.00 7.10
C LYS A 99 -15.88 -12.85 7.41
N ARG A 100 -15.65 -13.97 8.11
CA ARG A 100 -16.71 -14.89 8.54
C ARG A 100 -17.56 -14.26 9.65
N PRO A 101 -18.80 -14.74 9.86
CA PRO A 101 -19.70 -14.22 10.91
C PRO A 101 -19.14 -14.31 12.33
N ASP A 102 -18.24 -15.25 12.59
CA ASP A 102 -17.54 -15.43 13.88
C ASP A 102 -16.39 -14.44 14.10
N GLY A 103 -16.10 -13.60 13.11
CA GLY A 103 -15.06 -12.60 13.14
C GLY A 103 -13.71 -13.05 12.58
N GLU A 104 -13.58 -14.30 12.13
CA GLU A 104 -12.36 -14.79 11.49
C GLU A 104 -12.18 -14.16 10.10
N LEU A 105 -10.94 -13.76 9.76
CA LEU A 105 -10.56 -13.31 8.44
C LEU A 105 -9.63 -14.35 7.80
N PRO A 106 -10.15 -15.26 6.95
CA PRO A 106 -9.35 -16.36 6.41
C PRO A 106 -8.20 -15.84 5.53
N GLU A 107 -6.98 -16.25 5.85
CA GLU A 107 -5.79 -15.94 5.05
C GLU A 107 -5.49 -17.07 4.07
N ILE A 108 -5.27 -16.73 2.80
CA ILE A 108 -4.78 -17.65 1.78
C ILE A 108 -3.34 -17.28 1.43
N LYS A 109 -2.41 -18.16 1.78
CA LYS A 109 -0.97 -18.00 1.51
C LYS A 109 -0.57 -18.76 0.27
N GLY A 110 0.27 -18.15 -0.56
CA GLY A 110 0.80 -18.73 -1.79
C GLY A 110 2.31 -18.49 -1.93
N THR A 111 2.99 -19.43 -2.56
CA THR A 111 4.42 -19.31 -2.91
C THR A 111 4.55 -19.54 -4.40
N HIS A 112 5.08 -18.54 -5.11
CA HIS A 112 5.15 -18.51 -6.56
C HIS A 112 6.60 -18.37 -7.00
N LEU A 113 7.08 -19.29 -7.82
CA LEU A 113 8.38 -19.17 -8.46
C LEU A 113 8.20 -18.57 -9.85
N VAL A 114 8.53 -17.29 -9.98
CA VAL A 114 8.25 -16.49 -11.18
C VAL A 114 9.55 -16.11 -11.88
N GLU A 115 9.54 -16.13 -13.21
CA GLU A 115 10.68 -15.68 -14.01
C GLU A 115 10.63 -14.16 -14.20
N VAL A 116 11.79 -13.50 -14.15
CA VAL A 116 11.93 -12.07 -14.42
C VAL A 116 12.15 -11.88 -15.93
N PRO A 117 11.21 -11.24 -16.65
CA PRO A 117 11.37 -10.97 -18.08
C PRO A 117 12.59 -10.09 -18.36
N ARG A 118 12.98 -10.03 -19.63
CA ARG A 118 14.09 -9.18 -20.08
C ARG A 118 13.85 -7.73 -19.68
N TYR A 119 14.90 -7.10 -19.14
CA TYR A 119 14.86 -5.67 -18.82
C TYR A 119 14.61 -4.85 -20.10
N PRO A 120 13.58 -3.99 -20.13
CA PRO A 120 13.19 -3.27 -21.34
C PRO A 120 14.31 -2.33 -21.82
N ASP A 121 15.04 -1.71 -20.90
CA ASP A 121 16.17 -0.82 -21.20
C ASP A 121 17.54 -1.50 -21.08
N GLY A 122 17.57 -2.84 -20.99
CA GLY A 122 18.81 -3.61 -20.85
C GLY A 122 19.51 -3.52 -19.48
N LYS A 123 18.99 -2.70 -18.57
CA LYS A 123 19.42 -2.58 -17.16
C LYS A 123 18.22 -2.84 -16.24
N PRO A 124 18.43 -3.37 -15.02
CA PRO A 124 17.34 -3.51 -14.06
C PRO A 124 16.80 -2.13 -13.69
N GLY A 125 15.47 -2.01 -13.73
CA GLY A 125 14.73 -0.91 -13.12
C GLY A 125 14.08 -1.36 -11.82
N GLU A 126 13.07 -0.62 -11.38
CA GLU A 126 12.23 -1.00 -10.22
C GLU A 126 11.59 -2.39 -10.42
N LEU A 127 11.41 -3.16 -9.35
CA LEU A 127 10.76 -4.47 -9.37
C LEU A 127 9.27 -4.32 -9.04
N TRP A 128 8.42 -4.74 -9.96
CA TRP A 128 6.98 -4.71 -9.84
C TRP A 128 6.44 -6.13 -9.65
N VAL A 129 5.67 -6.36 -8.59
CA VAL A 129 4.92 -7.59 -8.35
C VAL A 129 3.47 -7.35 -8.75
N LEU A 130 2.98 -8.16 -9.69
CA LEU A 130 1.66 -7.98 -10.29
C LEU A 130 0.77 -9.16 -9.89
N ARG A 131 -0.37 -8.87 -9.27
CA ARG A 131 -1.46 -9.83 -9.08
C ARG A 131 -2.49 -9.63 -10.18
N ALA A 132 -2.65 -10.62 -11.04
CA ALA A 132 -3.65 -10.64 -12.11
C ALA A 132 -5.07 -10.82 -11.55
N ALA A 133 -6.08 -10.54 -12.37
CA ALA A 133 -7.49 -10.64 -11.99
C ALA A 133 -7.93 -12.07 -11.59
N ASP A 134 -7.27 -13.09 -12.13
CA ASP A 134 -7.46 -14.51 -11.80
C ASP A 134 -6.63 -14.97 -10.58
N GLY A 135 -5.91 -14.05 -9.94
CA GLY A 135 -5.02 -14.32 -8.81
C GLY A 135 -3.61 -14.74 -9.20
N GLY A 136 -3.29 -14.87 -10.49
CA GLY A 136 -1.95 -15.19 -10.97
C GLY A 136 -0.91 -14.15 -10.55
N ILE A 137 0.29 -14.61 -10.19
CA ILE A 137 1.39 -13.74 -9.77
C ILE A 137 2.47 -13.68 -10.85
N SER A 138 2.91 -12.47 -11.17
CA SER A 138 4.04 -12.23 -12.07
C SER A 138 4.91 -11.08 -11.58
N VAL A 139 6.10 -10.96 -12.16
CA VAL A 139 7.04 -9.87 -11.84
C VAL A 139 7.61 -9.26 -13.09
N VAL A 140 7.94 -7.98 -13.03
CA VAL A 140 8.75 -7.32 -14.05
C VAL A 140 9.74 -6.34 -13.42
N SER A 141 10.89 -6.13 -14.06
CA SER A 141 11.82 -5.06 -13.69
C SER A 141 11.79 -3.97 -14.76
N SER A 142 11.39 -2.76 -14.39
CA SER A 142 11.20 -1.64 -15.32
C SER A 142 11.14 -0.29 -14.61
N ASP A 143 11.74 0.73 -15.24
CA ASP A 143 11.53 2.15 -14.87
C ASP A 143 10.26 2.73 -15.55
N PHE A 144 9.57 1.94 -16.38
CA PHE A 144 8.32 2.31 -17.01
C PHE A 144 7.14 1.89 -16.14
N GLN A 145 6.08 2.71 -16.11
CA GLN A 145 4.84 2.41 -15.40
C GLN A 145 3.89 1.55 -16.26
N PRO A 146 2.87 0.89 -15.66
CA PRO A 146 1.96 -0.02 -16.38
C PRO A 146 1.27 0.51 -17.63
N ASP A 147 1.02 1.82 -17.70
CA ASP A 147 0.40 2.52 -18.82
C ASP A 147 1.37 2.99 -19.91
N HIS A 148 2.68 2.80 -19.69
CA HIS A 148 3.69 3.18 -20.66
C HIS A 148 3.84 2.15 -21.79
N LEU A 149 4.10 2.61 -23.02
CA LEU A 149 4.21 1.75 -24.21
C LEU A 149 5.29 0.66 -24.08
N ASN A 150 6.41 0.98 -23.42
CA ASN A 150 7.53 0.06 -23.19
C ASN A 150 7.38 -0.80 -21.93
N TRP A 151 6.24 -0.74 -21.24
CA TRP A 151 5.98 -1.59 -20.07
C TRP A 151 6.14 -3.07 -20.44
N PRO A 152 6.99 -3.84 -19.74
CA PRO A 152 7.23 -5.25 -20.07
C PRO A 152 6.16 -6.20 -19.52
N GLY A 153 5.24 -5.74 -18.67
CA GLY A 153 4.20 -6.59 -18.09
C GLY A 153 3.18 -7.06 -19.13
N THR A 154 2.57 -8.22 -18.88
CA THR A 154 1.56 -8.82 -19.75
C THR A 154 0.26 -8.01 -19.77
N VAL A 155 -0.15 -7.51 -18.60
CA VAL A 155 -1.28 -6.59 -18.45
C VAL A 155 -0.80 -5.17 -18.73
N LYS A 156 -1.47 -4.49 -19.66
CA LYS A 156 -1.19 -3.10 -20.04
C LYS A 156 -2.20 -2.16 -19.38
N GLY A 157 -1.72 -1.00 -18.90
CA GLY A 157 -2.51 -0.02 -18.20
C GLY A 157 -2.60 -0.28 -16.69
N TRP A 158 -2.99 0.76 -15.95
CA TRP A 158 -3.29 0.65 -14.52
C TRP A 158 -4.52 -0.24 -14.26
N PRO A 159 -4.64 -0.83 -13.05
CA PRO A 159 -5.85 -1.55 -12.67
C PRO A 159 -7.11 -0.71 -12.83
N VAL A 160 -8.13 -1.29 -13.46
CA VAL A 160 -9.44 -0.67 -13.62
C VAL A 160 -10.47 -1.46 -12.82
N PRO A 161 -11.15 -0.84 -11.84
CA PRO A 161 -12.15 -1.53 -11.02
C PRO A 161 -13.30 -2.15 -11.81
N SER A 162 -13.67 -3.38 -11.46
CA SER A 162 -14.83 -4.06 -12.04
C SER A 162 -16.13 -3.30 -11.72
N LEU A 163 -17.16 -3.43 -12.58
CA LEU A 163 -18.47 -2.82 -12.31
C LEU A 163 -19.09 -3.35 -11.00
N LYS A 164 -18.89 -4.63 -10.71
CA LYS A 164 -19.31 -5.27 -9.45
C LYS A 164 -18.65 -4.58 -8.26
N TYR A 165 -17.32 -4.47 -8.27
CA TYR A 165 -16.56 -3.81 -7.21
C TYR A 165 -17.01 -2.35 -7.00
N ARG A 166 -17.13 -1.57 -8.09
CA ARG A 166 -17.58 -0.17 -8.00
C ARG A 166 -18.96 -0.06 -7.37
N ARG A 167 -19.90 -0.94 -7.71
CA ARG A 167 -21.25 -0.97 -7.11
C ARG A 167 -21.25 -1.37 -5.65
N GLU A 168 -20.40 -2.31 -5.25
CA GLU A 168 -20.25 -2.69 -3.84
C GLU A 168 -19.69 -1.53 -3.00
N ARG A 169 -18.65 -0.86 -3.49
CA ARG A 169 -18.09 0.34 -2.83
C ARG A 169 -19.10 1.49 -2.78
N TRP A 170 -19.82 1.74 -3.87
CA TRP A 170 -20.88 2.73 -3.93
C TRP A 170 -21.99 2.47 -2.91
N LYS A 171 -22.44 1.22 -2.75
CA LYS A 171 -23.44 0.85 -1.72
C LYS A 171 -22.97 1.15 -0.30
N ILE A 172 -21.69 0.93 0.00
CA ILE A 172 -21.13 1.25 1.32
C ILE A 172 -21.22 2.75 1.57
N ILE A 173 -20.83 3.57 0.58
CA ILE A 173 -20.89 5.04 0.67
C ILE A 173 -22.34 5.50 0.80
N LEU A 174 -23.25 4.97 -0.02
CA LEU A 174 -24.67 5.30 0.07
C LEU A 174 -25.25 4.98 1.45
N ASN A 175 -24.95 3.78 1.97
CA ASN A 175 -25.40 3.39 3.29
C ASN A 175 -24.84 4.31 4.38
N HIS A 176 -23.57 4.71 4.27
CA HIS A 176 -22.97 5.69 5.17
C HIS A 176 -23.73 7.02 5.13
N GLU A 177 -23.97 7.60 3.94
CA GLU A 177 -24.69 8.88 3.84
C GLU A 177 -26.15 8.79 4.31
N LEU A 178 -26.81 7.65 4.09
CA LEU A 178 -28.16 7.40 4.61
C LEU A 178 -28.22 7.44 6.15
N THR A 179 -27.14 7.05 6.85
CA THR A 179 -27.09 7.19 8.32
C THR A 179 -27.21 8.65 8.77
N GLY A 180 -26.72 9.61 7.98
CA GLY A 180 -26.87 11.04 8.27
C GLY A 180 -28.34 11.48 8.24
N ILE A 181 -29.10 10.99 7.25
CA ILE A 181 -30.55 11.24 7.15
C ILE A 181 -31.27 10.65 8.38
N TYR A 182 -31.02 9.38 8.70
CA TYR A 182 -31.67 8.73 9.84
C TYR A 182 -31.32 9.42 11.16
N GLY A 183 -30.07 9.84 11.34
CA GLY A 183 -29.64 10.62 12.51
C GLY A 183 -30.36 11.95 12.63
N ALA A 184 -30.46 12.72 11.53
CA ALA A 184 -31.19 13.99 11.54
C ALA A 184 -32.69 13.82 11.85
N LEU A 185 -33.32 12.79 11.28
CA LEU A 185 -34.71 12.45 11.58
C LEU A 185 -34.90 12.06 13.05
N SER A 186 -33.96 11.29 13.64
CA SER A 186 -34.00 10.95 15.07
C SER A 186 -33.94 12.20 15.94
N LEU A 187 -33.00 13.11 15.64
CA LEU A 187 -32.83 14.37 16.40
C LEU A 187 -34.08 15.25 16.34
N LEU A 188 -34.70 15.38 15.15
CA LEU A 188 -35.94 16.13 14.96
C LEU A 188 -37.11 15.49 15.72
N TYR A 189 -37.22 14.16 15.67
CA TYR A 189 -38.25 13.40 16.39
C TYR A 189 -38.09 13.52 17.91
N GLU A 190 -36.88 13.38 18.44
CA GLU A 190 -36.58 13.59 19.86
C GLU A 190 -36.92 15.02 20.30
N LEU A 191 -36.56 16.03 19.49
CA LEU A 191 -36.87 17.43 19.78
C LEU A 191 -38.38 17.73 19.75
N GLU A 192 -39.17 16.98 18.96
CA GLU A 192 -40.63 17.10 18.91
C GLU A 192 -41.30 16.40 20.10
N THR A 193 -40.82 15.21 20.46
CA THR A 193 -41.46 14.35 21.48
C THR A 193 -41.01 14.65 22.91
N ASP A 194 -39.75 15.00 23.11
CA ASP A 194 -39.20 15.50 24.39
C ASP A 194 -38.25 16.69 24.15
N PRO A 195 -38.81 17.90 23.91
CA PRO A 195 -38.00 19.08 23.59
C PRO A 195 -36.98 19.42 24.69
N LYS A 196 -37.37 19.27 25.97
CA LYS A 196 -36.52 19.64 27.10
C LYS A 196 -35.40 18.62 27.31
N GLY A 197 -35.70 17.32 27.21
CA GLY A 197 -34.70 16.28 27.33
C GLY A 197 -33.65 16.39 26.22
N ARG A 198 -34.09 16.49 24.96
CA ARG A 198 -33.20 16.65 23.81
C ARG A 198 -32.32 17.90 23.91
N ALA A 199 -32.90 19.04 24.33
CA ALA A 199 -32.14 20.29 24.48
C ALA A 199 -31.09 20.21 25.58
N ARG A 200 -31.37 19.51 26.68
CA ARG A 200 -30.38 19.28 27.75
C ARG A 200 -29.20 18.44 27.26
N VAL A 201 -29.48 17.34 26.55
CA VAL A 201 -28.43 16.49 25.95
C VAL A 201 -27.58 17.29 24.95
N ALA A 202 -28.21 18.08 24.08
CA ALA A 202 -27.50 18.92 23.12
C ALA A 202 -26.64 19.99 23.82
N TRP A 203 -27.16 20.59 24.89
CA TRP A 203 -26.43 21.58 25.69
C TRP A 203 -25.21 21.00 26.39
N GLU A 204 -25.35 19.84 27.04
CA GLU A 204 -24.23 19.14 27.70
C GLU A 204 -23.10 18.83 26.70
N PHE A 205 -23.47 18.32 25.51
CA PHE A 205 -22.51 18.09 24.42
C PHE A 205 -21.81 19.39 23.98
N ALA A 206 -22.58 20.47 23.80
CA ALA A 206 -22.03 21.76 23.39
C ALA A 206 -21.15 22.40 24.47
N GLU A 207 -21.46 22.23 25.76
CA GLU A 207 -20.60 22.69 26.86
C GLU A 207 -19.23 22.01 26.87
N GLU A 208 -19.17 20.75 26.44
CA GLU A 208 -17.93 19.99 26.37
C GLU A 208 -17.14 20.29 25.09
N HIS A 209 -17.81 20.33 23.94
CA HIS A 209 -17.13 20.30 22.63
C HIS A 209 -17.31 21.57 21.79
N GLU A 210 -18.38 22.33 21.98
CA GLU A 210 -18.80 23.40 21.07
C GLU A 210 -19.31 24.64 21.80
N ARG A 211 -18.60 25.09 22.86
CA ARG A 211 -19.08 26.16 23.75
C ARG A 211 -19.50 27.44 23.05
N GLU A 212 -18.88 27.74 21.90
CA GLU A 212 -19.22 28.90 21.09
C GLU A 212 -20.64 28.82 20.51
N SER A 213 -21.13 27.62 20.18
CA SER A 213 -22.46 27.39 19.58
C SER A 213 -23.60 27.77 20.52
N ILE A 214 -23.37 27.71 21.83
CA ILE A 214 -24.37 28.02 22.86
C ILE A 214 -24.23 29.44 23.44
N LYS A 215 -23.25 30.22 22.98
CA LYS A 215 -23.09 31.61 23.42
C LYS A 215 -24.30 32.44 22.98
N GLY A 216 -24.94 33.09 23.95
CA GLY A 216 -26.09 33.96 23.71
C GLY A 216 -27.44 33.34 24.07
N PHE A 217 -27.46 32.07 24.49
CA PHE A 217 -28.64 31.45 25.10
C PHE A 217 -28.51 31.44 26.62
N SER A 218 -29.64 31.48 27.32
CA SER A 218 -29.64 31.47 28.80
C SER A 218 -29.52 30.07 29.42
N GLY A 219 -29.58 29.00 28.63
CA GLY A 219 -29.55 27.62 29.08
C GLY A 219 -30.29 26.65 28.14
N PRO A 220 -30.31 25.35 28.46
CA PRO A 220 -30.99 24.32 27.64
C PRO A 220 -32.50 24.52 27.53
N ASP A 221 -33.14 25.16 28.52
CA ASP A 221 -34.58 25.44 28.54
C ASP A 221 -34.94 26.78 27.85
N ASP A 222 -33.96 27.52 27.29
CA ASP A 222 -34.21 28.78 26.57
C ASP A 222 -35.07 28.49 25.31
N PRO A 223 -36.25 29.13 25.16
CA PRO A 223 -37.08 28.95 23.96
C PRO A 223 -36.35 29.30 22.66
N LYS A 224 -35.40 30.25 22.68
CA LYS A 224 -34.58 30.60 21.51
C LYS A 224 -33.61 29.48 21.15
N TYR A 225 -33.11 28.74 22.15
CA TYR A 225 -32.23 27.60 21.92
C TYR A 225 -33.00 26.43 21.28
N LEU A 226 -34.24 26.19 21.70
CA LEU A 226 -35.11 25.19 21.04
C LEU A 226 -35.38 25.52 19.56
N VAL A 227 -35.61 26.79 19.24
CA VAL A 227 -35.77 27.25 17.85
C VAL A 227 -34.46 27.08 17.07
N PHE A 228 -33.32 27.40 17.70
CA PHE A 228 -32.00 27.19 17.12
C PHE A 228 -31.76 25.71 16.80
N LEU A 229 -31.95 24.80 17.75
CA LEU A 229 -31.77 23.36 17.55
C LEU A 229 -32.68 22.82 16.43
N ARG A 230 -33.94 23.27 16.37
CA ARG A 230 -34.84 22.87 15.28
C ARG A 230 -34.31 23.32 13.93
N LYS A 231 -33.81 24.54 13.82
CA LYS A 231 -33.22 25.05 12.58
C LYS A 231 -31.98 24.25 12.20
N ASP A 232 -31.06 24.06 13.16
CA ASP A 232 -29.81 23.32 12.97
C ASP A 232 -30.05 21.87 12.50
N TYR A 233 -30.97 21.15 13.15
CA TYR A 233 -31.28 19.76 12.77
C TYR A 233 -31.96 19.67 11.39
N ASN A 234 -32.76 20.67 10.99
CA ASN A 234 -33.31 20.73 9.63
C ASN A 234 -32.21 21.03 8.60
N GLU A 235 -31.27 21.92 8.90
CA GLU A 235 -30.11 22.17 8.04
C GLU A 235 -29.24 20.91 7.91
N TYR A 236 -29.01 20.19 9.00
CA TYR A 236 -28.32 18.89 8.97
C TYR A 236 -29.05 17.85 8.12
N PHE A 237 -30.38 17.78 8.20
CA PHE A 237 -31.20 16.91 7.37
C PHE A 237 -31.04 17.24 5.87
N GLU A 238 -31.20 18.51 5.49
CA GLU A 238 -31.09 18.92 4.08
C GLU A 238 -29.66 18.72 3.54
N ASN A 239 -28.63 19.00 4.35
CA ASN A 239 -27.24 18.72 3.97
C ASN A 239 -27.01 17.21 3.75
N SER A 240 -27.53 16.36 4.63
CA SER A 240 -27.44 14.90 4.50
C SER A 240 -28.19 14.39 3.27
N ARG A 241 -29.37 14.94 2.99
CA ARG A 241 -30.16 14.63 1.79
C ARG A 241 -29.43 15.01 0.50
N ASN A 242 -28.74 16.15 0.50
CA ASN A 242 -27.94 16.58 -0.65
C ASN A 242 -26.73 15.67 -0.89
N ARG A 243 -26.04 15.22 0.17
CA ARG A 243 -24.96 14.22 0.03
C ARG A 243 -25.46 12.90 -0.52
N VAL A 244 -26.60 12.39 -0.04
CA VAL A 244 -27.23 11.19 -0.64
C VAL A 244 -27.56 11.41 -2.11
N ARG A 245 -28.08 12.58 -2.50
CA ARG A 245 -28.35 12.88 -3.92
C ARG A 245 -27.07 12.85 -4.77
N GLN A 246 -25.99 13.47 -4.29
CA GLN A 246 -24.69 13.47 -4.98
C GLN A 246 -24.18 12.03 -5.18
N VAL A 247 -24.22 11.20 -4.14
CA VAL A 247 -23.83 9.78 -4.25
C VAL A 247 -24.72 9.03 -5.24
N MET A 248 -26.03 9.30 -5.28
CA MET A 248 -26.94 8.69 -6.24
C MET A 248 -26.66 9.11 -7.70
N GLU A 249 -26.21 10.34 -7.92
CA GLU A 249 -25.79 10.84 -9.25
C GLU A 249 -24.50 10.17 -9.74
N GLU A 250 -23.64 9.73 -8.82
CA GLU A 250 -22.37 9.04 -9.09
C GLU A 250 -22.50 7.51 -9.21
N GLN A 251 -23.72 6.98 -9.36
CA GLN A 251 -23.96 5.54 -9.43
C GLN A 251 -23.22 4.88 -10.63
N PRO A 252 -22.40 3.82 -10.40
CA PRO A 252 -21.64 3.13 -11.46
C PRO A 252 -22.41 2.18 -12.39
#